data_AF-A0A847CLB9-F1
#
_entry.id   AF-A0A847CLB9-F1
#
_cell.length_a   1.000
_cell.length_b   1.000
_cell.length_c   1.000
_cell.angle_alpha   90.00
_cell.angle_beta   90.00
_cell.angle_gamma   90.00
#
_symmetry.space_group_name_H-M   'P 1'
#
loop_
_entity.id
_entity.type
_entity.pdbx_description
1 polymer ?
#
loop_
_entity_poly.entity_id
_entity_poly.type
_entity_poly.pdbx_seq_one_letter_code
_entity_poly.pdbx_strand_id
1 'polypeptide(L)' 'MESKKIGEKLAELRGSKTQEEVSKAVGVSPAAIGMYERGERIPRDEIKIKLAKYYGKSVQFIFFTN' A
#
# COMPACT_ATOMS: atom_id res chain seq x y z
N MET A 1 -3.30 8.27 13.26
CA MET A 1 -2.60 7.16 13.93
C MET A 1 -2.78 5.87 13.15
N GLU A 2 -4.02 5.49 12.81
CA GLU A 2 -4.30 4.30 11.98
C GLU A 2 -3.69 4.35 10.57
N SER A 3 -3.78 5.49 9.88
CA SER A 3 -3.19 5.64 8.53
C SER A 3 -1.67 5.47 8.51
N LYS A 4 -0.97 5.87 9.57
CA LYS A 4 0.49 5.69 9.69
C LYS A 4 0.87 4.21 9.81
N LYS A 5 0.17 3.45 10.67
CA LYS A 5 0.38 2.00 10.81
C LYS A 5 0.13 1.25 9.49
N ILE A 6 -0.92 1.64 8.75
CA ILE A 6 -1.20 1.10 7.41
C ILE A 6 -0.03 1.42 6.47
N GLY A 7 0.47 2.66 6.50
CA GLY A 7 1.60 3.08 5.68
C GLY A 7 2.89 2.32 5.98
N GLU A 8 3.23 2.17 7.25
CA GLU A 8 4.36 1.36 7.72
C GLU A 8 4.24 -0.10 7.22
N LYS A 9 3.07 -0.70 7.36
CA LYS A 9 2.80 -2.06 6.83
C LYS A 9 2.95 -2.15 5.31
N LEU A 10 2.53 -1.13 4.57
CA LEU A 10 2.74 -1.08 3.12
C LEU A 10 4.23 -0.99 2.76
N ALA A 11 5.01 -0.21 3.51
CA ALA A 11 6.45 -0.10 3.33
C ALA A 11 7.16 -1.42 3.67
N GLU A 12 6.74 -2.11 4.73
CA GLU A 12 7.22 -3.45 5.09
C GLU A 12 6.93 -4.48 4.00
N LEU A 13 5.70 -4.51 3.47
CA LEU A 13 5.29 -5.42 2.39
C LEU A 13 6.05 -5.15 1.10
N ARG A 14 6.38 -3.88 0.80
CA ARG A 14 7.23 -3.52 -0.34
C ARG A 14 8.63 -4.11 -0.20
N GLY A 15 9.18 -4.09 1.02
CA GLY A 15 10.51 -4.61 1.32
C GLY A 15 11.60 -3.91 0.49
N SER A 16 12.41 -4.69 -0.22
CA SER A 16 13.51 -4.18 -1.06
C SER A 16 13.07 -3.59 -2.40
N LYS A 17 11.79 -3.74 -2.78
CA LYS A 17 11.29 -3.22 -4.06
C LYS A 17 11.21 -1.71 -4.02
N THR A 18 11.39 -1.07 -5.16
CA THR A 18 11.20 0.38 -5.30
C THR A 18 9.72 0.74 -5.34
N GLN A 19 9.39 1.99 -4.97
CA GLN A 19 8.02 2.49 -5.11
C GLN A 19 7.58 2.50 -6.59
N GLU A 20 8.52 2.67 -7.52
CA GLU A 20 8.25 2.63 -8.95
C GLU A 20 7.78 1.24 -9.40
N GLU A 21 8.46 0.17 -8.99
CA GLU A 21 8.07 -1.21 -9.32
C GLU A 21 6.66 -1.55 -8.84
N VAL A 22 6.36 -1.21 -7.57
CA VAL A 22 5.02 -1.44 -7.01
C VAL A 22 3.97 -0.60 -7.73
N SER A 23 4.28 0.67 -8.01
CA SER A 23 3.36 1.58 -8.68
C SER A 23 2.97 1.11 -10.08
N LYS A 24 3.93 0.56 -10.84
CA LYS A 24 3.69 -0.03 -12.17
C LYS A 24 2.78 -1.24 -12.09
N ALA A 25 2.99 -2.11 -11.10
CA ALA A 25 2.17 -3.31 -10.93
C ALA A 25 0.73 -3.00 -10.49
N VAL A 26 0.55 -1.93 -9.71
CA VAL A 26 -0.75 -1.54 -9.13
C VAL A 26 -1.49 -0.51 -9.99
N GLY A 27 -0.82 0.11 -10.96
CA GLY A 27 -1.40 1.10 -11.87
C GLY A 27 -1.64 2.46 -11.20
N VAL A 28 -0.68 2.92 -10.40
CA VAL A 28 -0.66 4.25 -9.77
C VAL A 28 0.68 4.94 -9.99
N SER A 29 0.84 6.18 -9.56
CA SER A 29 2.15 6.86 -9.61
C SER A 29 3.05 6.43 -8.45
N PRO A 30 4.40 6.47 -8.61
CA PRO A 30 5.33 6.22 -7.51
C PRO A 30 5.10 7.14 -6.31
N ALA A 31 4.76 8.41 -6.58
CA ALA A 31 4.41 9.38 -5.54
C ALA A 31 3.18 8.95 -4.72
N ALA A 32 2.18 8.33 -5.36
CA ALA A 32 1.01 7.81 -4.66
C ALA A 32 1.40 6.69 -3.68
N ILE A 33 2.27 5.76 -4.09
CA ILE A 33 2.81 4.73 -3.19
C ILE A 33 3.52 5.38 -1.99
N GLY A 34 4.36 6.40 -2.22
CA GLY A 34 5.02 7.13 -1.13
C GLY A 34 4.05 7.82 -0.18
N MET A 35 2.97 8.44 -0.68
CA MET A 35 1.93 9.03 0.18
C MET A 35 1.18 7.97 1.00
N TYR A 36 0.98 6.77 0.44
CA TYR A 36 0.34 5.66 1.14
C TYR A 36 1.25 5.14 2.25
N GLU A 37 2.55 4.95 1.96
CA GLU A 37 3.55 4.46 2.91
C GLU A 37 3.80 5.43 4.07
N ARG A 38 3.67 6.74 3.84
CA ARG A 38 3.74 7.76 4.90
C ARG A 38 2.42 7.94 5.67
N GLY A 39 1.35 7.26 5.25
CA GLY A 39 0.03 7.39 5.86
C GLY A 39 -0.64 8.75 5.64
N GLU A 40 -0.15 9.54 4.67
CA GLU A 40 -0.69 10.85 4.28
C GLU A 40 -1.99 10.70 3.49
N ARG A 41 -2.15 9.56 2.79
CA ARG A 41 -3.31 9.26 1.98
C ARG A 41 -3.68 7.79 2.10
N ILE A 42 -4.97 7.50 2.15
CA ILE A 42 -5.48 6.12 2.06
C ILE A 42 -5.83 5.80 0.59
N PRO A 43 -5.41 4.64 0.06
CA PRO A 43 -5.78 4.22 -1.30
C PRO A 43 -7.29 4.07 -1.46
N ARG A 44 -7.82 4.30 -2.67
CA ARG A 44 -9.21 3.93 -3.01
C ARG A 44 -9.37 2.41 -3.01
N ASP A 45 -10.58 1.90 -2.87
CA ASP A 45 -10.82 0.46 -2.70
C ASP A 45 -10.29 -0.38 -3.86
N GLU A 46 -10.40 0.09 -5.11
CA GLU A 46 -9.79 -0.57 -6.27
C GLU A 46 -8.28 -0.75 -6.10
N ILE A 47 -7.59 0.28 -5.60
CA ILE A 47 -6.14 0.23 -5.35
C ILE A 47 -5.83 -0.65 -4.15
N LYS A 48 -6.66 -0.66 -3.10
CA LYS A 48 -6.51 -1.59 -1.97
C LYS A 48 -6.57 -3.05 -2.45
N ILE A 49 -7.51 -3.37 -3.35
CA ILE A 49 -7.65 -4.71 -3.94
C ILE A 49 -6.41 -5.06 -4.77
N LYS A 50 -5.90 -4.12 -5.59
CA LYS A 50 -4.69 -4.35 -6.39
C LYS A 50 -3.45 -4.55 -5.53
N LEU A 51 -3.25 -3.75 -4.48
CA LEU A 51 -2.16 -3.93 -3.51
C LEU A 51 -2.26 -5.28 -2.78
N ALA A 52 -3.47 -5.66 -2.35
CA ALA A 52 -3.74 -6.94 -1.70
C ALA A 52 -3.36 -8.12 -2.62
N LYS A 53 -3.80 -8.09 -3.88
CA LYS A 53 -3.43 -9.09 -4.90
C LYS A 53 -1.92 -9.11 -5.15
N TYR A 54 -1.30 -7.95 -5.31
CA TYR A 54 0.14 -7.82 -5.57
C TYR A 54 1.00 -8.43 -4.46
N TYR A 55 0.62 -8.20 -3.19
CA TYR A 55 1.35 -8.73 -2.04
C TYR A 55 0.88 -10.13 -1.59
N GLY A 56 -0.13 -10.71 -2.26
CA GLY A 56 -0.71 -12.00 -1.86
C GLY A 56 -1.32 -11.98 -0.45
N LYS A 57 -1.94 -10.85 -0.07
CA LYS A 57 -2.61 -10.66 1.24
C LYS A 57 -4.07 -10.29 1.04
N SER A 58 -4.87 -10.33 2.11
CA SER A 58 -6.24 -9.80 2.08
C SER A 58 -6.23 -8.28 2.28
N VAL A 59 -7.27 -7.60 1.80
CA VAL A 59 -7.48 -6.17 2.08
C VAL A 59 -7.59 -5.93 3.59
N GLN A 60 -8.25 -6.84 4.32
CA GLN A 60 -8.35 -6.81 5.79
C GLN A 60 -6.97 -6.77 6.44
N PHE A 61 -6.07 -7.68 6.04
CA PHE A 61 -4.73 -7.80 6.61
C PHE A 61 -3.91 -6.50 6.46
N ILE A 62 -4.05 -5.82 5.32
CA ILE A 62 -3.28 -4.61 5.02
C ILE A 62 -3.91 -3.38 5.68
N PHE A 63 -5.23 -3.20 5.55
CA PHE A 63 -5.89 -1.92 5.83
C PHE A 63 -6.73 -1.89 7.10
N PHE A 64 -6.92 -3.02 7.79
CA PHE A 64 -7.73 -3.08 8.99
C PHE A 64 -6.90 -3.65 10.14
N THR A 65 -6.80 -2.86 11.19
CA THR A 65 -6.24 -3.22 12.49
C THR A 65 -7.43 -3.54 13.38
N ASN A 66 -7.71 -4.83 13.57
CA ASN A 66 -8.66 -5.29 14.59
C ASN A 66 -8.03 -5.17 15.97
#